data_AF-A0A0S6X8U3-F1
#
_entry.id   AF-A0A0S6X8U3-F1
#
_cell.length_a   1.000
_cell.length_b   1.000
_cell.length_c   1.000
_cell.angle_alpha   90.00
_cell.angle_beta   90.00
_cell.angle_gamma   90.00
#
_symmetry.space_group_name_H-M   'P 1'
#
loop_
_entity.id
_entity.type
_entity.pdbx_description
1 polymer ?
#
loop_
_entity_poly.entity_id
_entity_poly.type
_entity_poly.pdbx_seq_one_letter_code
_entity_poly.pdbx_strand_id
1 'polypeptide(L)'
;MRFLKCIVAFGAAVTQVLAGPTIAKPGGPKDIIVNQYDTTNSTNIPGVHIFSASSSTSGRLQLSLVNNLNSNNVNAYVTGLDSNGVLVMLQPNGQWFYPTAGLSATPIPVTGNVTIPMGARGSTTNITLPGYLTAGRVWFADGVLQFFTVPGGSGAALVQPSAANPSDPNSDVNWGFMELTNIVSGIYVNLSYVDFLGMPLGIQLLGSAGVQTVQGVTANAVADVCANLVAQAKLDGQPWDSLCVADTAGNLIRVLSPALYLTINNEAFKDYWTDYITQVWEKYSTTPLLLNTQASPGVVSCYTKNGTFSCPGDDTTYAQPSPLDIFSCAQGAFLIQSYNAVNLAVVPRLCAAFNRATLLLPNGNQQPYSDESGFYSSSPANWYSHYVHAHEMDGKGYAFSYDDVTADNEANLSGLLADPNPQVLAVTVGGPMSLTSATAAHPASTSKGGAAAAATTNKSSAKPPASSSAAVAKPAPTTTTSSSAPNKAAQKTVTVYKSYRYVTVSVSVTHTVTVPGTCANTKKIKTTAPAVKKGVVKTKKKHTTTTTTTKRHVATPAAAAKKEAVEKKEAEEKKEAELKKEAEEEKKKTVHARHVHKRRGLFF
;
A
#
# COMPACT_ATOMS: atom_id res chain seq x y z
N MET A 1 36.34 57.61 31.61
CA MET A 1 34.86 57.50 31.56
C MET A 1 34.46 57.02 30.18
N ARG A 2 34.06 55.74 30.05
CA ARG A 2 33.52 55.15 28.81
C ARG A 2 32.00 55.30 28.85
N PHE A 3 31.42 55.96 27.84
CA PHE A 3 29.97 56.00 27.65
C PHE A 3 29.51 54.76 26.87
N LEU A 4 28.70 53.94 27.53
CA LEU A 4 28.07 52.73 27.00
C LEU A 4 26.80 53.16 26.25
N LYS A 5 26.73 52.91 24.93
CA LYS A 5 25.48 52.99 24.16
C LYS A 5 24.78 51.64 24.24
N CYS A 6 23.69 51.56 25.02
CA CYS A 6 22.74 50.46 24.93
C CYS A 6 21.98 50.55 23.60
N ILE A 7 22.20 49.57 22.72
CA ILE A 7 21.31 49.29 21.60
C ILE A 7 20.25 48.33 22.13
N VAL A 8 19.00 48.80 22.25
CA VAL A 8 17.84 47.95 22.51
C VAL A 8 17.44 47.32 21.19
N ALA A 9 17.74 46.04 21.01
CA ALA A 9 17.18 45.24 19.92
C ALA A 9 15.71 44.94 20.24
N PHE A 10 14.79 45.56 19.51
CA PHE A 10 13.40 45.11 19.46
C PHE A 10 13.36 43.79 18.68
N GLY A 11 13.40 42.67 19.39
CA GLY A 11 13.02 41.38 18.81
C GLY A 11 11.53 41.40 18.53
N ALA A 12 11.14 41.45 17.25
CA ALA A 12 9.78 41.15 16.85
C ALA A 12 9.53 39.67 17.16
N ALA A 13 8.83 39.39 18.26
CA ALA A 13 8.25 38.08 18.48
C ALA A 13 7.17 37.87 17.41
N VAL A 14 7.54 37.22 16.30
CA VAL A 14 6.56 36.62 15.40
C VAL A 14 5.95 35.48 16.19
N THR A 15 4.81 35.72 16.83
CA THR A 15 3.93 34.65 17.26
C THR A 15 3.51 33.91 15.99
N GLN A 16 4.22 32.84 15.65
CA GLN A 16 3.72 31.85 14.72
C GLN A 16 2.43 31.33 15.35
N VAL A 17 1.29 31.77 14.82
CA VAL A 17 0.01 31.15 15.10
C VAL A 17 0.13 29.75 14.52
N LEU A 18 0.37 28.76 15.39
CA LEU A 18 0.29 27.35 15.02
C LEU A 18 -1.07 27.15 14.33
N ALA A 19 -1.02 26.70 13.08
CA ALA A 19 -2.22 26.51 12.30
C ALA A 19 -2.97 25.32 12.90
N GLY A 20 -4.21 25.57 13.36
CA GLY A 20 -5.07 24.52 13.89
C GLY A 20 -5.41 23.45 12.84
N PRO A 21 -6.12 22.38 13.23
CA PRO A 21 -6.54 21.34 12.30
C PRO A 21 -7.30 21.93 11.11
N THR A 22 -7.15 21.31 9.95
CA THR A 22 -7.97 21.62 8.77
C THR A 22 -9.42 21.26 9.08
N ILE A 23 -10.33 22.23 8.99
CA ILE A 23 -11.76 22.01 9.24
C ILE A 23 -12.44 21.61 7.93
N ALA A 24 -13.20 20.52 7.96
CA ALA A 24 -14.04 20.05 6.86
C ALA A 24 -15.10 21.11 6.48
N LYS A 25 -15.41 21.18 5.19
CA LYS A 25 -16.35 22.13 4.59
C LYS A 25 -17.12 21.43 3.46
N PRO A 26 -17.94 20.40 3.77
CA PRO A 26 -18.52 19.51 2.77
C PRO A 26 -19.25 20.28 1.67
N GLY A 27 -18.79 20.09 0.44
CA GLY A 27 -19.35 20.68 -0.77
C GLY A 27 -20.29 19.72 -1.50
N GLY A 28 -20.55 20.05 -2.77
CA GLY A 28 -21.33 19.22 -3.68
C GLY A 28 -20.47 18.52 -4.75
N PRO A 29 -21.09 17.88 -5.75
CA PRO A 29 -20.37 17.15 -6.79
C PRO A 29 -19.40 18.01 -7.62
N LYS A 30 -19.60 19.34 -7.65
CA LYS A 30 -18.73 20.30 -8.36
C LYS A 30 -17.45 20.61 -7.60
N ASP A 31 -17.42 20.34 -6.30
CA ASP A 31 -16.26 20.56 -5.43
C ASP A 31 -15.33 19.34 -5.38
N ILE A 32 -15.72 18.25 -6.08
CA ILE A 32 -14.90 17.07 -6.26
C ILE A 32 -13.77 17.39 -7.24
N ILE A 33 -12.55 17.19 -6.78
CA ILE A 33 -11.35 17.27 -7.61
C ILE A 33 -11.12 15.89 -8.20
N VAL A 34 -11.11 15.79 -9.53
CA VAL A 34 -10.79 14.54 -10.23
C VAL A 34 -9.40 14.67 -10.81
N ASN A 35 -8.49 13.81 -10.35
CA ASN A 35 -7.19 13.62 -10.95
C ASN A 35 -6.89 12.11 -11.05
N GLN A 36 -5.74 11.78 -11.64
CA GLN A 36 -5.31 10.39 -11.84
C GLN A 36 -5.15 9.57 -10.55
N TYR A 37 -5.07 10.22 -9.38
CA TYR A 37 -4.94 9.59 -8.08
C TYR A 37 -6.29 9.35 -7.38
N ASP A 38 -7.32 10.07 -7.80
CA ASP A 38 -8.66 10.00 -7.19
C ASP A 38 -9.59 9.04 -7.96
N THR A 39 -9.12 8.44 -9.05
CA THR A 39 -9.89 7.42 -9.79
C THR A 39 -9.40 6.00 -9.54
N THR A 40 -10.31 5.03 -9.40
CA THR A 40 -9.92 3.61 -9.28
C THR A 40 -9.21 3.11 -10.54
N ASN A 41 -7.95 2.71 -10.38
CA ASN A 41 -7.10 2.16 -11.43
C ASN A 41 -6.61 0.74 -11.02
N SER A 42 -6.25 -0.16 -11.96
CA SER A 42 -5.68 -1.53 -11.69
C SER A 42 -4.23 -1.69 -12.14
N THR A 43 -3.30 -2.04 -11.27
CA THR A 43 -1.89 -2.00 -11.66
C THR A 43 -1.53 -3.23 -12.48
N ASN A 44 -1.54 -3.07 -13.80
CA ASN A 44 -1.02 -4.09 -14.71
C ASN A 44 0.51 -3.91 -14.78
N ILE A 45 1.28 -4.86 -14.26
CA ILE A 45 2.70 -4.99 -14.60
C ILE A 45 2.76 -5.74 -15.93
N PRO A 46 3.26 -5.13 -17.03
CA PRO A 46 3.46 -5.86 -18.28
C PRO A 46 4.48 -6.98 -18.04
N GLY A 47 4.06 -8.24 -18.23
CA GLY A 47 4.98 -9.40 -18.24
C GLY A 47 5.01 -10.29 -17.00
N VAL A 48 4.23 -10.01 -15.94
CA VAL A 48 4.12 -10.94 -14.79
C VAL A 48 2.86 -11.81 -14.95
N HIS A 49 3.03 -12.94 -15.63
CA HIS A 49 2.03 -14.00 -15.65
C HIS A 49 2.15 -14.84 -14.38
N ILE A 50 1.35 -14.54 -13.35
CA ILE A 50 1.26 -15.39 -12.15
C ILE A 50 0.36 -16.60 -12.47
N PHE A 51 0.91 -17.62 -13.11
CA PHE A 51 0.37 -18.99 -13.13
C PHE A 51 1.29 -19.84 -12.23
N SER A 52 0.86 -20.82 -11.43
CA SER A 52 -0.33 -21.65 -11.41
C SER A 52 -0.48 -22.24 -10.00
N ALA A 53 -1.65 -22.19 -9.40
CA ALA A 53 -2.03 -23.05 -8.27
C ALA A 53 -3.55 -23.20 -8.23
N SER A 54 -4.03 -24.39 -7.89
CA SER A 54 -5.44 -24.73 -7.74
C SER A 54 -6.05 -23.97 -6.55
N SER A 55 -6.79 -22.89 -6.82
CA SER A 55 -7.63 -22.20 -5.84
C SER A 55 -9.12 -22.39 -6.16
N SER A 56 -9.98 -21.99 -5.22
CA SER A 56 -11.44 -21.89 -5.38
C SER A 56 -11.81 -21.33 -6.75
N THR A 57 -12.42 -22.14 -7.62
CA THR A 57 -12.77 -21.76 -9.00
C THR A 57 -13.78 -20.61 -9.11
N SER A 58 -14.33 -20.16 -7.99
CA SER A 58 -15.42 -19.17 -7.95
C SER A 58 -14.97 -17.76 -7.56
N GLY A 59 -13.80 -17.58 -6.93
CA GLY A 59 -13.41 -16.30 -6.34
C GLY A 59 -14.31 -15.82 -5.19
N ARG A 60 -15.25 -16.65 -4.72
CA ARG A 60 -16.13 -16.31 -3.60
C ARG A 60 -15.34 -16.24 -2.30
N LEU A 61 -15.55 -15.17 -1.55
CA LEU A 61 -14.91 -14.91 -0.27
C LEU A 61 -15.94 -14.37 0.72
N GLN A 62 -16.03 -14.97 1.90
CA GLN A 62 -16.85 -14.40 2.98
C GLN A 62 -16.11 -13.24 3.63
N LEU A 63 -16.79 -12.11 3.74
CA LEU A 63 -16.43 -10.97 4.57
C LEU A 63 -17.22 -11.03 5.87
N SER A 64 -16.52 -10.98 7.00
CA SER A 64 -17.11 -10.85 8.34
C SER A 64 -16.81 -9.44 8.88
N LEU A 65 -17.80 -8.55 8.81
CA LEU A 65 -17.64 -7.14 9.15
C LEU A 65 -18.08 -6.92 10.61
N VAL A 66 -17.14 -6.65 11.50
CA VAL A 66 -17.37 -6.52 12.94
C VAL A 66 -17.45 -5.04 13.32
N ASN A 67 -18.57 -4.61 13.88
CA ASN A 67 -18.70 -3.25 14.42
C ASN A 67 -18.22 -3.23 15.87
N ASN A 68 -17.03 -2.67 16.16
CA ASN A 68 -16.56 -2.36 17.52
C ASN A 68 -16.57 -0.85 17.81
N LEU A 69 -17.00 -0.03 16.85
CA LEU A 69 -17.16 1.42 17.04
C LEU A 69 -18.34 1.68 17.97
N ASN A 70 -18.25 2.73 18.79
CA ASN A 70 -19.37 3.18 19.61
C ASN A 70 -20.40 3.98 18.79
N SER A 71 -20.88 3.40 17.69
CA SER A 71 -21.89 3.97 16.82
C SER A 71 -22.79 2.87 16.25
N ASN A 72 -24.08 3.19 16.10
CA ASN A 72 -25.07 2.36 15.41
C ASN A 72 -25.32 2.81 13.96
N ASN A 73 -24.58 3.81 13.47
CA ASN A 73 -24.73 4.38 12.13
C ASN A 73 -23.63 3.90 11.16
N VAL A 74 -22.93 2.82 11.51
CA VAL A 74 -21.81 2.32 10.72
C VAL A 74 -22.32 1.64 9.44
N ASN A 75 -21.82 2.11 8.30
CA ASN A 75 -22.07 1.52 7.00
C ASN A 75 -20.78 1.02 6.37
N ALA A 76 -20.87 -0.11 5.67
CA ALA A 76 -19.78 -0.66 4.87
C ALA A 76 -20.08 -0.56 3.37
N TYR A 77 -19.01 -0.52 2.58
CA TYR A 77 -19.06 -0.50 1.12
C TYR A 77 -17.91 -1.33 0.57
N VAL A 78 -18.11 -1.98 -0.58
CA VAL A 78 -17.02 -2.69 -1.28
C VAL A 78 -16.96 -2.21 -2.70
N THR A 79 -15.78 -1.80 -3.16
CA THR A 79 -15.53 -1.31 -4.51
C THR A 79 -14.33 -2.01 -5.12
N GLY A 80 -14.28 -2.15 -6.44
CA GLY A 80 -13.08 -2.60 -7.14
C GLY A 80 -13.36 -2.91 -8.59
N LEU A 81 -12.52 -3.76 -9.18
CA LEU A 81 -12.63 -4.17 -10.57
C LEU A 81 -12.84 -5.68 -10.66
N ASP A 82 -13.83 -6.10 -11.43
CA ASP A 82 -14.12 -7.51 -11.66
C ASP A 82 -13.04 -8.18 -12.53
N SER A 83 -13.21 -9.47 -12.84
CA SER A 83 -12.25 -10.22 -13.67
C SER A 83 -12.08 -9.69 -15.10
N ASN A 84 -12.98 -8.84 -15.59
CA ASN A 84 -12.90 -8.18 -16.88
C ASN A 84 -12.31 -6.77 -16.78
N GLY A 85 -11.91 -6.34 -15.58
CA GLY A 85 -11.42 -4.98 -15.33
C GLY A 85 -12.51 -3.92 -15.33
N VAL A 86 -13.78 -4.31 -15.11
CA VAL A 86 -14.92 -3.39 -15.07
C VAL A 86 -15.20 -3.00 -13.62
N LEU A 87 -15.51 -1.71 -13.39
CA LEU A 87 -15.89 -1.19 -12.08
C LEU A 87 -17.12 -1.92 -11.54
N VAL A 88 -16.98 -2.42 -10.31
CA VAL A 88 -18.06 -3.03 -9.54
C VAL A 88 -18.12 -2.47 -8.12
N MET A 89 -19.32 -2.47 -7.56
CA MET A 89 -19.57 -2.29 -6.14
C MET A 89 -20.42 -3.44 -5.61
N LEU A 90 -20.25 -3.83 -4.34
CA LEU A 90 -21.04 -4.90 -3.74
C LEU A 90 -22.38 -4.37 -3.23
N GLN A 91 -23.46 -5.04 -3.60
CA GLN A 91 -24.79 -4.78 -3.05
C GLN A 91 -25.03 -5.64 -1.79
N PRO A 92 -25.93 -5.24 -0.87
CA PRO A 92 -26.28 -6.02 0.32
C PRO A 92 -26.77 -7.44 0.05
N ASN A 93 -27.29 -7.72 -1.16
CA ASN A 93 -27.71 -9.06 -1.58
C ASN A 93 -26.54 -9.96 -2.04
N GLY A 94 -25.29 -9.50 -1.93
CA GLY A 94 -24.10 -10.24 -2.33
C GLY A 94 -23.87 -10.31 -3.84
N GLN A 95 -24.48 -9.42 -4.63
CA GLN A 95 -24.28 -9.32 -6.08
C GLN A 95 -23.48 -8.08 -6.45
N TRP A 96 -22.78 -8.14 -7.59
CA TRP A 96 -22.14 -6.96 -8.16
C TRP A 96 -23.18 -5.98 -8.69
N PHE A 97 -23.02 -4.72 -8.33
CA PHE A 97 -23.59 -3.57 -9.03
C PHE A 97 -22.51 -3.00 -9.96
N TYR A 98 -22.91 -2.61 -11.16
CA TYR A 98 -22.03 -2.02 -12.18
C TYR A 98 -22.40 -0.54 -12.34
N PRO A 99 -21.67 0.39 -11.70
CA PRO A 99 -21.95 1.81 -11.86
C PRO A 99 -21.81 2.27 -13.31
N THR A 100 -22.64 3.23 -13.70
CA THR A 100 -22.51 3.95 -14.98
C THR A 100 -21.78 5.26 -14.77
N ALA A 101 -21.34 5.89 -15.87
CA ALA A 101 -20.79 7.24 -15.88
C ALA A 101 -21.56 8.10 -16.88
N GLY A 102 -21.54 9.42 -16.67
CA GLY A 102 -22.07 10.38 -17.62
C GLY A 102 -21.20 10.50 -18.88
N LEU A 103 -21.49 11.46 -19.76
CA LEU A 103 -20.68 11.74 -20.95
C LEU A 103 -19.59 12.81 -20.73
N SER A 104 -19.61 13.50 -19.59
CA SER A 104 -18.66 14.57 -19.24
C SER A 104 -17.71 14.13 -18.14
N ALA A 105 -16.62 14.87 -17.96
CA ALA A 105 -15.69 14.67 -16.84
C ALA A 105 -16.26 15.12 -15.47
N THR A 106 -17.44 15.77 -15.43
CA THR A 106 -18.10 16.11 -14.16
C THR A 106 -18.55 14.83 -13.47
N PRO A 107 -18.13 14.58 -12.21
CA PRO A 107 -18.56 13.40 -11.47
C PRO A 107 -20.07 13.34 -11.31
N ILE A 108 -20.64 12.15 -11.49
CA ILE A 108 -22.05 11.88 -11.19
C ILE A 108 -22.16 10.96 -9.97
N PRO A 109 -23.18 11.11 -9.11
CA PRO A 109 -23.37 10.21 -7.97
C PRO A 109 -23.65 8.78 -8.41
N VAL A 110 -23.14 7.80 -7.65
CA VAL A 110 -23.56 6.40 -7.75
C VAL A 110 -24.96 6.26 -7.17
N THR A 111 -25.91 5.77 -7.96
CA THR A 111 -27.33 5.63 -7.57
C THR A 111 -27.73 4.20 -7.15
N GLY A 112 -26.81 3.24 -7.24
CA GLY A 112 -27.07 1.85 -6.86
C GLY A 112 -27.23 1.64 -5.35
N ASN A 113 -27.95 0.59 -4.94
CA ASN A 113 -28.02 0.19 -3.54
C ASN A 113 -26.73 -0.54 -3.12
N VAL A 114 -25.71 0.26 -2.78
CA VAL A 114 -24.35 -0.22 -2.47
C VAL A 114 -23.98 -0.05 -0.99
N THR A 115 -24.90 0.50 -0.18
CA THR A 115 -24.70 0.67 1.26
C THR A 115 -25.01 -0.64 1.97
N ILE A 116 -24.05 -1.18 2.73
CA ILE A 116 -24.23 -2.37 3.57
C ILE A 116 -24.32 -1.91 5.03
N PRO A 117 -25.53 -1.79 5.62
CA PRO A 117 -25.66 -1.35 7.00
C PRO A 117 -25.05 -2.37 7.96
N MET A 118 -24.28 -1.89 8.93
CA MET A 118 -23.78 -2.72 10.02
C MET A 118 -24.71 -2.64 11.22
N GLY A 119 -24.70 -3.68 12.06
CA GLY A 119 -25.47 -3.67 13.30
C GLY A 119 -24.83 -2.81 14.38
N ALA A 120 -25.40 -2.84 15.58
CA ALA A 120 -24.85 -2.16 16.75
C ALA A 120 -23.45 -2.67 17.13
N ARG A 121 -22.77 -1.95 18.04
CA ARG A 121 -21.49 -2.38 18.61
C ARG A 121 -21.55 -3.84 19.11
N GLY A 122 -20.52 -4.62 18.77
CA GLY A 122 -20.41 -6.05 19.06
C GLY A 122 -21.09 -6.95 18.04
N SER A 123 -21.77 -6.41 17.03
CA SER A 123 -22.39 -7.20 15.97
C SER A 123 -21.41 -7.55 14.84
N THR A 124 -21.74 -8.61 14.12
CA THR A 124 -21.05 -9.02 12.90
C THR A 124 -22.03 -9.08 11.74
N THR A 125 -21.73 -8.37 10.66
CA THR A 125 -22.44 -8.45 9.39
C THR A 125 -21.65 -9.32 8.42
N ASN A 126 -22.24 -10.44 7.99
CA ASN A 126 -21.61 -11.35 7.03
C ASN A 126 -22.11 -11.06 5.61
N ILE A 127 -21.19 -10.91 4.66
CA ILE A 127 -21.50 -10.77 3.24
C ILE A 127 -20.45 -11.48 2.39
N THR A 128 -20.82 -12.00 1.23
CA THR A 128 -19.90 -12.78 0.39
C THR A 128 -19.63 -12.05 -0.91
N LEU A 129 -18.35 -11.91 -1.28
CA LEU A 129 -17.97 -11.50 -2.63
C LEU A 129 -18.46 -12.56 -3.63
N PRO A 130 -19.20 -12.20 -4.68
CA PRO A 130 -19.71 -13.18 -5.65
C PRO A 130 -18.64 -13.67 -6.63
N GLY A 131 -17.47 -13.02 -6.68
CA GLY A 131 -16.35 -13.43 -7.53
C GLY A 131 -15.05 -12.69 -7.20
N TYR A 132 -14.04 -12.86 -8.07
CA TYR A 132 -12.75 -12.19 -7.94
C TYR A 132 -12.88 -10.66 -8.02
N LEU A 133 -11.98 -9.98 -7.31
CA LEU A 133 -11.95 -8.53 -7.19
C LEU A 133 -10.50 -8.06 -7.16
N THR A 134 -10.15 -7.16 -8.07
CA THR A 134 -8.84 -6.49 -8.11
C THR A 134 -9.01 -5.01 -7.78
N ALA A 135 -7.94 -4.34 -7.33
CA ALA A 135 -8.01 -2.95 -6.87
C ALA A 135 -9.17 -2.71 -5.87
N GLY A 136 -9.37 -3.69 -4.99
CA GLY A 136 -10.51 -3.75 -4.10
C GLY A 136 -10.28 -2.90 -2.86
N ARG A 137 -11.36 -2.26 -2.38
CA ARG A 137 -11.41 -1.62 -1.07
C ARG A 137 -12.68 -2.01 -0.34
N VAL A 138 -12.54 -2.29 0.96
CA VAL A 138 -13.68 -2.34 1.89
C VAL A 138 -13.64 -1.07 2.71
N TRP A 139 -14.66 -0.23 2.53
CA TRP A 139 -14.81 1.06 3.18
C TRP A 139 -15.77 0.94 4.35
N PHE A 140 -15.54 1.76 5.37
CA PHE A 140 -16.42 1.93 6.51
C PHE A 140 -16.63 3.41 6.79
N ALA A 141 -17.85 3.79 7.15
CA ALA A 141 -18.21 5.15 7.50
C ALA A 141 -19.14 5.14 8.72
N ASP A 142 -18.93 6.06 9.66
CA ASP A 142 -19.94 6.43 10.66
C ASP A 142 -20.87 7.47 10.02
N GLY A 143 -22.01 7.02 9.54
CA GLY A 143 -22.85 7.77 8.60
C GLY A 143 -22.77 7.22 7.17
N VAL A 144 -23.09 8.05 6.18
CA VAL A 144 -23.21 7.63 4.78
C VAL A 144 -22.03 8.16 3.96
N LEU A 145 -21.38 7.28 3.21
CA LEU A 145 -20.33 7.64 2.25
C LEU A 145 -20.91 7.74 0.84
N GLN A 146 -20.68 8.87 0.18
CA GLN A 146 -21.11 9.15 -1.18
C GLN A 146 -20.00 8.79 -2.18
N PHE A 147 -20.36 8.03 -3.20
CA PHE A 147 -19.45 7.65 -4.28
C PHE A 147 -19.87 8.30 -5.59
N PHE A 148 -18.89 8.62 -6.42
CA PHE A 148 -19.12 9.26 -7.71
C PHE A 148 -18.40 8.52 -8.83
N THR A 149 -18.81 8.74 -10.07
CA THR A 149 -18.19 8.15 -11.25
C THR A 149 -17.94 9.18 -12.34
N VAL A 150 -16.89 8.92 -13.12
CA VAL A 150 -16.52 9.65 -14.34
C VAL A 150 -16.26 8.64 -15.48
N PRO A 151 -16.24 9.08 -16.74
CA PRO A 151 -15.78 8.24 -17.84
C PRO A 151 -14.35 7.75 -17.60
N GLY A 152 -14.10 6.47 -17.83
CA GLY A 152 -12.80 5.80 -17.73
C GLY A 152 -12.52 4.88 -18.92
N GLY A 153 -11.34 4.27 -18.94
CA GLY A 153 -10.89 3.46 -20.09
C GLY A 153 -11.74 2.22 -20.39
N SER A 154 -12.32 1.60 -19.35
CA SER A 154 -13.14 0.38 -19.44
C SER A 154 -14.62 0.62 -19.11
N GLY A 155 -15.12 1.84 -19.25
CA GLY A 155 -16.47 2.24 -18.85
C GLY A 155 -16.45 3.28 -17.74
N ALA A 156 -17.25 3.11 -16.69
CA ALA A 156 -17.19 4.01 -15.54
C ALA A 156 -15.91 3.80 -14.73
N ALA A 157 -15.27 4.89 -14.31
CA ALA A 157 -14.25 4.90 -13.28
C ALA A 157 -14.84 5.52 -12.00
N LEU A 158 -14.55 4.91 -10.86
CA LEU A 158 -14.98 5.41 -9.56
C LEU A 158 -14.10 6.60 -9.19
N VAL A 159 -14.70 7.72 -8.81
CA VAL A 159 -14.04 8.79 -8.08
C VAL A 159 -14.12 8.46 -6.60
N GLN A 160 -12.96 8.23 -5.99
CA GLN A 160 -12.81 7.84 -4.60
C GLN A 160 -13.01 9.07 -3.70
N PRO A 161 -13.58 8.91 -2.49
CA PRO A 161 -13.66 9.99 -1.51
C PRO A 161 -12.28 10.59 -1.21
N SER A 162 -12.16 11.92 -1.29
CA SER A 162 -10.90 12.59 -1.00
C SER A 162 -10.77 12.88 0.50
N ALA A 163 -9.71 12.36 1.13
CA ALA A 163 -9.39 12.70 2.52
C ALA A 163 -8.81 14.12 2.66
N ALA A 164 -8.15 14.62 1.61
CA ALA A 164 -7.38 15.87 1.65
C ALA A 164 -8.19 17.11 1.28
N ASN A 165 -9.18 16.96 0.38
CA ASN A 165 -10.00 18.06 -0.07
C ASN A 165 -11.02 18.42 1.01
N PRO A 166 -10.90 19.57 1.69
CA PRO A 166 -11.87 19.96 2.72
C PRO A 166 -13.26 20.19 2.15
N SER A 167 -13.39 20.41 0.83
CA SER A 167 -14.68 20.59 0.15
C SER A 167 -15.26 19.30 -0.44
N ASP A 168 -14.61 18.14 -0.26
CA ASP A 168 -15.17 16.86 -0.70
C ASP A 168 -16.55 16.64 -0.02
N PRO A 169 -17.57 16.10 -0.73
CA PRO A 169 -18.87 15.79 -0.13
C PRO A 169 -18.79 14.86 1.09
N ASN A 170 -17.70 14.09 1.22
CA ASN A 170 -17.43 13.17 2.32
C ASN A 170 -16.41 13.71 3.34
N SER A 171 -15.99 14.97 3.22
CA SER A 171 -14.96 15.56 4.09
C SER A 171 -15.35 15.53 5.58
N ASP A 172 -16.64 15.64 5.87
CA ASP A 172 -17.20 15.68 7.23
C ASP A 172 -17.47 14.29 7.84
N VAL A 173 -17.48 13.24 7.01
CA VAL A 173 -17.85 11.88 7.43
C VAL A 173 -16.65 11.19 8.05
N ASN A 174 -16.75 10.57 9.23
CA ASN A 174 -15.67 9.72 9.74
C ASN A 174 -15.63 8.40 8.96
N TRP A 175 -14.56 8.14 8.21
CA TRP A 175 -14.43 6.95 7.37
C TRP A 175 -12.98 6.43 7.30
N GLY A 176 -12.85 5.17 6.88
CA GLY A 176 -11.58 4.50 6.61
C GLY A 176 -11.79 3.33 5.65
N PHE A 177 -10.70 2.74 5.18
CA PHE A 177 -10.76 1.56 4.33
C PHE A 177 -9.57 0.62 4.52
N MET A 178 -9.75 -0.62 4.09
CA MET A 178 -8.68 -1.60 3.87
C MET A 178 -8.63 -1.98 2.40
N GLU A 179 -7.47 -2.39 1.91
CA GLU A 179 -7.24 -2.77 0.50
C GLU A 179 -7.19 -4.30 0.33
N LEU A 180 -7.79 -4.80 -0.75
CA LEU A 180 -7.69 -6.20 -1.13
C LEU A 180 -7.47 -6.42 -2.63
N THR A 181 -6.78 -7.50 -2.93
CA THR A 181 -6.80 -8.15 -4.23
C THR A 181 -7.11 -9.62 -4.03
N ASN A 182 -8.28 -10.07 -4.51
CA ASN A 182 -8.74 -11.45 -4.47
C ASN A 182 -8.80 -11.99 -5.91
N ILE A 183 -7.84 -12.84 -6.25
CA ILE A 183 -7.61 -13.35 -7.61
C ILE A 183 -7.39 -14.86 -7.59
N VAL A 184 -7.26 -15.47 -8.77
CA VAL A 184 -7.06 -16.92 -8.91
C VAL A 184 -5.84 -17.42 -8.11
N SER A 185 -4.80 -16.61 -7.93
CA SER A 185 -3.61 -17.02 -7.16
C SER A 185 -3.75 -16.86 -5.65
N GLY A 186 -4.88 -16.34 -5.14
CA GLY A 186 -5.13 -16.12 -3.72
C GLY A 186 -5.61 -14.71 -3.40
N ILE A 187 -5.54 -14.37 -2.12
CA ILE A 187 -5.83 -13.03 -1.61
C ILE A 187 -4.58 -12.35 -1.07
N TYR A 188 -4.57 -11.02 -1.20
CA TYR A 188 -3.63 -10.10 -0.58
C TYR A 188 -4.46 -8.98 0.05
N VAL A 189 -4.29 -8.74 1.36
CA VAL A 189 -5.00 -7.68 2.09
C VAL A 189 -4.07 -6.91 3.01
N ASN A 190 -4.31 -5.60 3.15
CA ASN A 190 -3.54 -4.73 4.02
C ASN A 190 -4.39 -3.58 4.58
N LEU A 191 -3.98 -3.11 5.76
CA LEU A 191 -4.29 -1.76 6.22
C LEU A 191 -3.29 -0.79 5.58
N SER A 192 -3.70 0.47 5.42
CA SER A 192 -2.84 1.50 4.82
C SER A 192 -3.15 2.85 5.44
N TYR A 193 -2.11 3.49 5.96
CA TYR A 193 -2.11 4.86 6.48
C TYR A 193 -1.26 5.77 5.61
N VAL A 194 -0.90 5.33 4.39
CA VAL A 194 0.02 6.08 3.54
C VAL A 194 -0.62 7.36 3.02
N ASP A 195 -1.94 7.36 2.85
CA ASP A 195 -2.69 8.56 2.50
C ASP A 195 -3.16 9.32 3.75
N PHE A 196 -3.74 8.62 4.72
CA PHE A 196 -4.18 9.20 5.99
C PHE A 196 -4.45 8.12 7.05
N LEU A 197 -4.39 8.50 8.33
CA LEU A 197 -4.94 7.77 9.45
C LEU A 197 -6.37 8.23 9.68
N GLY A 198 -7.34 7.34 9.51
CA GLY A 198 -8.76 7.64 9.74
C GLY A 198 -9.40 6.70 10.76
N MET A 199 -10.61 6.25 10.46
CA MET A 199 -11.32 5.27 11.27
C MET A 199 -10.41 4.07 11.61
N PRO A 200 -10.23 3.73 12.90
CA PRO A 200 -9.41 2.58 13.32
C PRO A 200 -9.97 1.26 12.78
N LEU A 201 -9.14 0.48 12.08
CA LEU A 201 -9.51 -0.81 11.48
C LEU A 201 -8.54 -1.90 11.91
N GLY A 202 -9.02 -3.14 12.04
CA GLY A 202 -8.20 -4.34 12.20
C GLY A 202 -8.63 -5.42 11.21
N ILE A 203 -7.73 -6.30 10.78
CA ILE A 203 -8.01 -7.36 9.81
C ILE A 203 -7.55 -8.72 10.30
N GLN A 204 -8.34 -9.75 9.98
CA GLN A 204 -8.00 -11.14 10.22
C GLN A 204 -8.35 -11.98 8.99
N LEU A 205 -7.40 -12.80 8.55
CA LEU A 205 -7.55 -13.69 7.41
C LEU A 205 -7.48 -15.14 7.88
N LEU A 206 -8.56 -15.89 7.67
CA LEU A 206 -8.58 -17.34 7.78
C LEU A 206 -8.37 -17.94 6.39
N GLY A 207 -7.33 -18.77 6.24
CA GLY A 207 -7.06 -19.49 5.02
C GLY A 207 -6.35 -20.82 5.27
N SER A 208 -5.71 -21.35 4.23
CA SER A 208 -4.96 -22.61 4.31
C SER A 208 -3.74 -22.56 5.23
N ALA A 209 -3.15 -21.38 5.45
CA ALA A 209 -2.06 -21.16 6.40
C ALA A 209 -2.53 -20.97 7.85
N GLY A 210 -3.83 -21.08 8.12
CA GLY A 210 -4.43 -20.79 9.42
C GLY A 210 -4.90 -19.34 9.54
N VAL A 211 -4.93 -18.82 10.77
CA VAL A 211 -5.37 -17.45 11.06
C VAL A 211 -4.19 -16.50 11.07
N GLN A 212 -4.27 -15.45 10.25
CA GLN A 212 -3.33 -14.32 10.23
C GLN A 212 -4.06 -13.06 10.71
N THR A 213 -3.38 -12.16 11.42
CA THR A 213 -4.02 -10.97 12.01
C THR A 213 -3.10 -9.77 11.92
N VAL A 214 -3.70 -8.61 11.65
CA VAL A 214 -3.15 -7.28 11.92
C VAL A 214 -4.15 -6.55 12.79
N GLN A 215 -3.71 -6.11 13.97
CA GLN A 215 -4.60 -5.50 14.95
C GLN A 215 -5.02 -4.09 14.56
N GLY A 216 -4.13 -3.37 13.86
CA GLY A 216 -4.31 -1.98 13.51
C GLY A 216 -4.15 -1.04 14.71
N VAL A 217 -4.45 0.23 14.46
CA VAL A 217 -4.30 1.28 15.47
C VAL A 217 -5.30 1.16 16.64
N THR A 218 -4.94 1.77 17.77
CA THR A 218 -5.84 1.96 18.91
C THR A 218 -7.12 2.74 18.54
N ALA A 219 -8.18 2.57 19.33
CA ALA A 219 -9.47 3.22 19.07
C ALA A 219 -9.42 4.76 19.08
N ASN A 220 -8.44 5.36 19.79
CA ASN A 220 -8.28 6.82 19.90
C ASN A 220 -7.13 7.37 19.04
N ALA A 221 -6.54 6.56 18.17
CA ALA A 221 -5.30 6.90 17.49
C ALA A 221 -5.35 8.22 16.71
N VAL A 222 -6.46 8.58 16.08
CA VAL A 222 -6.60 9.89 15.40
C VAL A 222 -6.35 11.05 16.37
N ALA A 223 -6.99 11.03 17.54
CA ALA A 223 -6.83 12.08 18.54
C ALA A 223 -5.42 12.08 19.14
N ASP A 224 -4.88 10.90 19.46
CA ASP A 224 -3.58 10.78 20.11
C ASP A 224 -2.42 11.13 19.16
N VAL A 225 -2.49 10.70 17.89
CA VAL A 225 -1.53 11.09 16.85
C VAL A 225 -1.61 12.60 16.60
N CYS A 226 -2.80 13.19 16.56
CA CYS A 226 -2.93 14.64 16.46
C CYS A 226 -2.31 15.38 17.64
N ALA A 227 -2.51 14.91 18.86
CA ALA A 227 -1.90 15.52 20.04
C ALA A 227 -0.36 15.46 19.96
N ASN A 228 0.19 14.33 19.52
CA ASN A 228 1.62 14.14 19.30
C ASN A 228 2.17 15.07 18.20
N LEU A 229 1.46 15.20 17.08
CA LEU A 229 1.85 16.08 15.97
C LEU A 229 1.77 17.56 16.36
N VAL A 230 0.77 17.96 17.14
CA VAL A 230 0.70 19.32 17.72
C VAL A 230 1.88 19.58 18.67
N ALA A 231 2.29 18.58 19.46
CA ALA A 231 3.49 18.70 20.28
C ALA A 231 4.76 18.80 19.42
N GLN A 232 4.85 18.02 18.35
CA GLN A 232 5.99 18.07 17.42
C GLN A 232 6.09 19.40 16.69
N ALA A 233 4.98 19.96 16.20
CA ALA A 233 4.93 21.29 15.59
C ALA A 233 5.45 22.40 16.53
N LYS A 234 5.19 22.28 17.84
CA LYS A 234 5.75 23.21 18.84
C LYS A 234 7.26 23.07 19.02
N LEU A 235 7.82 21.89 18.77
CA LEU A 235 9.24 21.62 18.94
C LEU A 235 10.08 22.12 17.75
N ASP A 236 9.61 21.91 16.52
CA ASP A 236 10.39 22.19 15.31
C ASP A 236 9.81 23.27 14.39
N GLY A 237 8.63 23.81 14.71
CA GLY A 237 7.96 24.86 13.93
C GLY A 237 7.42 24.38 12.58
N GLN A 238 7.42 23.08 12.31
CA GLN A 238 6.90 22.50 11.07
C GLN A 238 5.38 22.25 11.18
N PRO A 239 4.63 22.23 10.06
CA PRO A 239 3.17 22.19 10.06
C PRO A 239 2.59 20.78 10.31
N TRP A 240 3.12 20.07 11.32
CA TRP A 240 2.64 18.74 11.71
C TRP A 240 1.20 18.76 12.24
N ASP A 241 0.83 19.82 12.96
CA ASP A 241 -0.53 20.09 13.46
C ASP A 241 -1.57 20.25 12.33
N SER A 242 -1.15 20.83 11.20
CA SER A 242 -2.00 21.06 10.04
C SER A 242 -2.40 19.77 9.30
N LEU A 243 -1.74 18.64 9.60
CA LEU A 243 -2.10 17.32 9.08
C LEU A 243 -3.43 16.82 9.67
N CYS A 244 -3.81 17.31 10.84
CA CYS A 244 -5.07 16.94 11.50
C CYS A 244 -6.27 17.52 10.77
N VAL A 245 -7.33 16.73 10.64
CA VAL A 245 -8.60 17.15 10.05
C VAL A 245 -9.73 16.97 11.05
N ALA A 246 -10.51 18.02 11.25
CA ALA A 246 -11.69 17.99 12.08
C ALA A 246 -12.98 18.08 11.25
N ASP A 247 -14.05 17.46 11.73
CA ASP A 247 -15.40 17.65 11.22
C ASP A 247 -15.91 19.09 11.52
N THR A 248 -17.08 19.42 11.00
CA THR A 248 -17.75 20.72 11.17
C THR A 248 -18.16 21.00 12.62
N ALA A 249 -18.25 19.96 13.47
CA ALA A 249 -18.48 20.07 14.90
C ALA A 249 -17.19 20.22 15.72
N GLY A 250 -16.02 20.11 15.07
CA GLY A 250 -14.70 20.22 15.69
C GLY A 250 -14.11 18.91 16.22
N ASN A 251 -14.72 17.75 15.93
CA ASN A 251 -14.16 16.45 16.29
C ASN A 251 -13.06 16.05 15.30
N LEU A 252 -11.92 15.57 15.80
CA LEU A 252 -10.85 15.05 14.94
C LEU A 252 -11.28 13.72 14.32
N ILE A 253 -11.30 13.65 13.00
CA ILE A 253 -11.81 12.50 12.24
C ILE A 253 -10.74 11.81 11.39
N ARG A 254 -9.63 12.48 11.08
CA ARG A 254 -8.46 11.88 10.42
C ARG A 254 -7.20 12.72 10.56
N VAL A 255 -6.07 12.13 10.21
CA VAL A 255 -4.75 12.76 10.09
C VAL A 255 -4.19 12.45 8.70
N LEU A 256 -3.97 13.47 7.88
CA LEU A 256 -3.37 13.30 6.55
C LEU A 256 -1.91 12.89 6.67
N SER A 257 -1.44 12.04 5.76
CA SER A 257 0.00 11.84 5.62
C SER A 257 0.67 13.12 5.11
N PRO A 258 1.96 13.35 5.41
CA PRO A 258 2.67 14.52 4.91
C PRO A 258 2.68 14.57 3.37
N ALA A 259 2.79 13.41 2.72
CA ALA A 259 2.73 13.31 1.25
C ALA A 259 1.40 13.80 0.70
N LEU A 260 0.28 13.42 1.33
CA LEU A 260 -1.04 13.85 0.91
C LEU A 260 -1.27 15.33 1.20
N TYR A 261 -0.83 15.82 2.36
CA TYR A 261 -0.93 17.24 2.73
C TYR A 261 -0.13 18.16 1.79
N LEU A 262 1.03 17.71 1.31
CA LEU A 262 1.82 18.45 0.31
C LEU A 262 1.09 18.67 -1.03
N THR A 263 0.04 17.89 -1.32
CA THR A 263 -0.80 18.11 -2.51
C THR A 263 -1.74 19.30 -2.37
N ILE A 264 -2.06 19.71 -1.13
CA ILE A 264 -2.90 20.88 -0.83
C ILE A 264 -2.06 22.10 -0.42
N ASN A 265 -0.89 21.88 0.17
CA ASN A 265 0.05 22.94 0.56
C ASN A 265 1.49 22.52 0.21
N ASN A 266 1.93 22.86 -1.00
CA ASN A 266 3.23 22.46 -1.54
C ASN A 266 4.44 23.17 -0.89
N GLU A 267 4.22 24.27 -0.14
CA GLU A 267 5.29 24.97 0.60
C GLU A 267 5.48 24.40 2.01
N ALA A 268 4.61 23.50 2.47
CA ALA A 268 4.80 22.80 3.74
C ALA A 268 6.13 22.02 3.73
N PHE A 269 6.84 21.99 4.86
CA PHE A 269 8.09 21.23 5.02
C PHE A 269 9.21 21.55 4.01
N LYS A 270 9.12 22.65 3.24
CA LYS A 270 10.02 22.94 2.10
C LYS A 270 11.51 22.77 2.40
N ASP A 271 11.93 23.26 3.56
CA ASP A 271 13.33 23.22 4.00
C ASP A 271 13.61 22.15 5.06
N TYR A 272 12.62 21.33 5.43
CA TYR A 272 12.69 20.40 6.56
C TYR A 272 13.81 19.36 6.42
N TRP A 273 14.11 18.92 5.19
CA TRP A 273 15.12 17.88 4.93
C TRP A 273 16.47 18.42 4.45
N THR A 274 16.60 19.73 4.21
CA THR A 274 17.72 20.33 3.47
C THR A 274 19.09 20.02 4.09
N ASP A 275 19.24 20.24 5.40
CA ASP A 275 20.52 20.02 6.09
C ASP A 275 20.87 18.53 6.18
N TYR A 276 19.87 17.67 6.37
CA TYR A 276 20.07 16.22 6.45
C TYR A 276 20.48 15.64 5.10
N ILE A 277 19.81 16.05 4.01
CA ILE A 277 20.18 15.66 2.65
C ILE A 277 21.60 16.12 2.34
N THR A 278 21.98 17.35 2.71
CA THR A 278 23.34 17.88 2.52
C THR A 278 24.37 17.00 3.21
N GLN A 279 24.16 16.68 4.49
CA GLN A 279 25.06 15.82 5.27
C GLN A 279 25.13 14.39 4.73
N VAL A 280 24.01 13.82 4.30
CA VAL A 280 23.97 12.52 3.62
C VAL A 280 24.82 12.57 2.35
N TRP A 281 24.61 13.59 1.50
CA TRP A 281 25.37 13.73 0.26
C TRP A 281 26.86 13.90 0.51
N GLU A 282 27.26 14.65 1.54
CA GLU A 282 28.66 14.82 1.92
C GLU A 282 29.27 13.52 2.42
N LYS A 283 28.63 12.85 3.39
CA LYS A 283 29.10 11.59 3.99
C LYS A 283 29.35 10.53 2.91
N TYR A 284 28.39 10.35 2.00
CA TYR A 284 28.48 9.28 1.00
C TYR A 284 29.30 9.62 -0.24
N SER A 285 29.96 10.78 -0.25
CA SER A 285 30.93 11.13 -1.31
C SER A 285 32.26 10.42 -1.13
N THR A 286 32.60 10.12 0.13
CA THR A 286 33.84 9.45 0.54
C THR A 286 33.62 8.11 1.25
N THR A 287 32.42 7.85 1.75
CA THR A 287 32.05 6.57 2.40
C THR A 287 30.99 5.85 1.55
N PRO A 288 31.12 4.56 1.24
CA PRO A 288 30.07 3.84 0.53
C PRO A 288 28.80 3.70 1.38
N LEU A 289 27.64 3.90 0.75
CA LEU A 289 26.38 3.37 1.23
C LEU A 289 26.24 1.93 0.73
N LEU A 290 26.34 0.97 1.63
CA LEU A 290 26.17 -0.46 1.37
C LEU A 290 24.69 -0.79 1.36
N LEU A 291 24.13 -0.99 0.18
CA LEU A 291 22.71 -1.26 -0.01
C LEU A 291 22.52 -2.74 -0.34
N ASN A 292 22.00 -3.49 0.62
CA ASN A 292 21.60 -4.88 0.42
C ASN A 292 20.33 -4.90 -0.44
N THR A 293 20.45 -5.32 -1.69
CA THR A 293 19.31 -5.41 -2.62
C THR A 293 18.30 -6.49 -2.24
N GLN A 294 18.66 -7.38 -1.30
CA GLN A 294 17.92 -8.57 -0.88
C GLN A 294 17.53 -9.50 -2.04
N ALA A 295 18.19 -9.32 -3.19
CA ALA A 295 18.00 -10.01 -4.45
C ALA A 295 19.34 -10.54 -4.99
N SER A 296 19.36 -11.07 -6.20
CA SER A 296 20.56 -11.65 -6.82
C SER A 296 21.77 -10.70 -6.92
N PRO A 297 21.63 -9.37 -7.07
CA PRO A 297 22.79 -8.47 -7.05
C PRO A 297 23.51 -8.38 -5.69
N GLY A 298 22.90 -8.87 -4.60
CA GLY A 298 23.51 -8.85 -3.27
C GLY A 298 23.65 -7.44 -2.70
N VAL A 299 24.77 -7.15 -2.03
CA VAL A 299 25.07 -5.82 -1.47
C VAL A 299 25.81 -4.98 -2.50
N VAL A 300 25.27 -3.81 -2.84
CA VAL A 300 25.88 -2.85 -3.77
C VAL A 300 26.45 -1.65 -3.02
N SER A 301 27.63 -1.18 -3.42
CA SER A 301 28.30 -0.01 -2.83
C SER A 301 27.96 1.25 -3.62
N CYS A 302 27.00 2.02 -3.13
CA CYS A 302 26.55 3.27 -3.74
C CYS A 302 27.36 4.47 -3.22
N TYR A 303 27.52 5.50 -4.05
CA TYR A 303 28.25 6.72 -3.72
C TYR A 303 27.53 7.95 -4.27
N THR A 304 27.76 9.10 -3.64
CA THR A 304 27.42 10.39 -4.23
C THR A 304 28.60 10.92 -5.04
N LYS A 305 28.34 11.24 -6.32
CA LYS A 305 29.31 11.86 -7.23
C LYS A 305 28.58 12.88 -8.09
N ASN A 306 29.21 14.03 -8.33
CA ASN A 306 28.69 15.11 -9.16
C ASN A 306 27.25 15.54 -8.77
N GLY A 307 26.95 15.56 -7.46
CA GLY A 307 25.63 15.96 -6.95
C GLY A 307 24.54 14.87 -7.01
N THR A 308 24.85 13.66 -7.46
CA THR A 308 23.88 12.55 -7.57
C THR A 308 24.37 11.29 -6.86
N PHE A 309 23.45 10.49 -6.33
CA PHE A 309 23.73 9.12 -5.92
C PHE A 309 23.79 8.19 -7.13
N SER A 310 24.73 7.26 -7.11
CA SER A 310 24.90 6.22 -8.15
C SER A 310 25.24 4.88 -7.50
N CYS A 311 24.70 3.80 -8.05
CA CYS A 311 24.90 2.44 -7.56
C CYS A 311 25.39 1.54 -8.71
N PRO A 312 26.48 0.76 -8.53
CA PRO A 312 26.91 -0.19 -9.54
C PRO A 312 25.79 -1.18 -9.94
N GLY A 313 25.60 -1.39 -11.24
CA GLY A 313 24.55 -2.25 -11.78
C GLY A 313 23.19 -1.56 -11.97
N ASP A 314 23.08 -0.29 -11.57
CA ASP A 314 21.97 0.59 -11.92
C ASP A 314 22.33 1.43 -13.15
N ASP A 315 21.40 1.58 -14.08
CA ASP A 315 21.52 2.46 -15.27
C ASP A 315 20.97 3.87 -15.02
N THR A 316 20.57 4.16 -13.77
CA THR A 316 20.03 5.46 -13.34
C THR A 316 20.88 6.11 -12.25
N THR A 317 20.59 7.38 -11.99
CA THR A 317 21.18 8.14 -10.88
C THR A 317 20.07 8.85 -10.11
N TYR A 318 20.36 9.20 -8.86
CA TYR A 318 19.39 9.77 -7.93
C TYR A 318 19.81 11.18 -7.56
N ALA A 319 18.99 12.17 -7.91
CA ALA A 319 19.19 13.55 -7.46
C ALA A 319 18.93 13.67 -5.96
N GLN A 320 19.30 14.81 -5.37
CA GLN A 320 18.85 15.16 -4.02
C GLN A 320 17.31 15.20 -3.99
N PRO A 321 16.66 14.47 -3.05
CA PRO A 321 15.22 14.36 -3.03
C PRO A 321 14.57 15.64 -2.48
N SER A 322 13.37 15.97 -2.96
CA SER A 322 12.50 16.95 -2.31
C SER A 322 11.81 16.36 -1.06
N PRO A 323 11.23 17.17 -0.15
CA PRO A 323 10.37 16.66 0.92
C PRO A 323 9.23 15.78 0.40
N LEU A 324 8.62 16.16 -0.72
CA LEU A 324 7.56 15.38 -1.35
C LEU A 324 8.09 14.06 -1.92
N ASP A 325 9.30 14.04 -2.48
CA ASP A 325 9.94 12.79 -2.93
C ASP A 325 10.09 11.84 -1.73
N ILE A 326 10.62 12.34 -0.60
CA ILE A 326 10.80 11.56 0.63
C ILE A 326 9.47 11.05 1.18
N PHE A 327 8.50 11.91 1.42
CA PHE A 327 7.25 11.47 2.06
C PHE A 327 6.42 10.56 1.15
N SER A 328 6.43 10.77 -0.17
CA SER A 328 5.62 9.97 -1.12
C SER A 328 6.34 8.73 -1.64
N CYS A 329 7.66 8.72 -1.68
CA CYS A 329 8.47 7.70 -2.34
C CYS A 329 8.05 7.33 -3.79
N ALA A 330 7.35 8.22 -4.47
CA ALA A 330 6.64 7.90 -5.71
C ALA A 330 7.07 8.76 -6.91
N GLN A 331 7.92 9.76 -6.66
CA GLN A 331 8.26 10.77 -7.65
C GLN A 331 9.66 11.35 -7.42
N GLY A 332 10.08 12.21 -8.35
CA GLY A 332 11.36 12.89 -8.31
C GLY A 332 12.52 11.89 -8.16
N ALA A 333 13.34 12.08 -7.14
CA ALA A 333 14.48 11.20 -6.86
C ALA A 333 14.07 9.74 -6.57
N PHE A 334 12.83 9.48 -6.15
CA PHE A 334 12.33 8.15 -5.82
C PHE A 334 11.30 7.61 -6.82
N LEU A 335 11.30 8.16 -8.04
CA LEU A 335 10.62 7.53 -9.16
C LEU A 335 11.44 6.32 -9.65
N ILE A 336 10.80 5.15 -9.78
CA ILE A 336 11.40 4.01 -10.47
C ILE A 336 11.47 4.33 -11.97
N GLN A 337 12.68 4.64 -12.44
CA GLN A 337 12.95 5.03 -13.82
C GLN A 337 13.37 3.85 -14.68
N SER A 338 13.95 2.82 -14.06
CA SER A 338 14.42 1.61 -14.74
C SER A 338 13.86 0.37 -14.04
N TYR A 339 13.56 -0.66 -14.82
CA TYR A 339 13.10 -1.94 -14.28
C TYR A 339 14.26 -2.93 -14.13
N ASN A 340 15.51 -2.44 -14.11
CA ASN A 340 16.65 -3.26 -13.73
C ASN A 340 16.57 -3.63 -12.24
N ALA A 341 17.17 -4.77 -11.86
CA ALA A 341 17.06 -5.32 -10.51
C ALA A 341 17.65 -4.41 -9.42
N VAL A 342 18.66 -3.60 -9.73
CA VAL A 342 19.28 -2.67 -8.79
C VAL A 342 18.39 -1.45 -8.59
N ASN A 343 17.84 -0.83 -9.65
CA ASN A 343 16.92 0.31 -9.52
C ASN A 343 15.68 -0.05 -8.69
N LEU A 344 15.08 -1.20 -8.97
CA LEU A 344 13.96 -1.75 -8.21
C LEU A 344 14.29 -1.99 -6.73
N ALA A 345 15.56 -2.19 -6.39
CA ALA A 345 15.99 -2.40 -5.02
C ALA A 345 16.41 -1.10 -4.32
N VAL A 346 17.07 -0.18 -5.03
CA VAL A 346 17.65 1.03 -4.43
C VAL A 346 16.56 2.02 -4.01
N VAL A 347 15.58 2.28 -4.87
CA VAL A 347 14.50 3.27 -4.60
C VAL A 347 13.77 3.00 -3.27
N PRO A 348 13.23 1.78 -3.01
CA PRO A 348 12.56 1.49 -1.75
C PRO A 348 13.43 1.76 -0.51
N ARG A 349 14.70 1.35 -0.57
CA ARG A 349 15.63 1.36 0.56
C ARG A 349 16.11 2.77 0.88
N LEU A 350 16.42 3.57 -0.14
CA LEU A 350 16.72 4.98 0.07
C LEU A 350 15.53 5.71 0.66
N CYS A 351 14.31 5.51 0.11
CA CYS A 351 13.15 6.23 0.64
C CYS A 351 12.83 5.85 2.09
N ALA A 352 12.89 4.56 2.43
CA ALA A 352 12.68 4.10 3.82
C ALA A 352 13.75 4.69 4.77
N ALA A 353 15.01 4.72 4.35
CA ALA A 353 16.10 5.26 5.15
C ALA A 353 15.98 6.78 5.40
N PHE A 354 15.43 7.54 4.44
CA PHE A 354 15.09 8.95 4.65
C PHE A 354 13.92 9.12 5.61
N ASN A 355 12.79 8.44 5.37
CA ASN A 355 11.61 8.54 6.24
C ASN A 355 11.93 8.21 7.71
N ARG A 356 12.76 7.19 7.93
CA ARG A 356 13.18 6.73 9.27
C ARG A 356 14.43 7.42 9.82
N ALA A 357 15.04 8.34 9.06
CA ALA A 357 16.23 9.11 9.44
C ALA A 357 17.45 8.25 9.83
N THR A 358 17.73 7.15 9.09
CA THR A 358 18.73 6.15 9.50
C THR A 358 20.11 6.32 8.87
N LEU A 359 20.23 7.09 7.78
CA LEU A 359 21.48 7.21 6.99
C LEU A 359 22.66 7.80 7.78
N LEU A 360 22.38 8.73 8.69
CA LEU A 360 23.43 9.37 9.49
C LEU A 360 23.72 8.68 10.83
N LEU A 361 22.91 7.69 11.22
CA LEU A 361 23.11 6.93 12.46
C LEU A 361 24.39 6.08 12.43
N PRO A 362 24.87 5.61 13.60
CA PRO A 362 25.86 4.55 13.66
C PRO A 362 25.40 3.34 12.84
N ASN A 363 26.27 2.82 11.98
CA ASN A 363 25.96 1.79 10.97
C ASN A 363 24.92 2.17 9.91
N GLY A 364 24.50 3.44 9.83
CA GLY A 364 23.56 3.95 8.83
C GLY A 364 24.04 3.84 7.38
N ASN A 365 25.33 3.55 7.18
CA ASN A 365 25.90 3.21 5.88
C ASN A 365 25.55 1.79 5.41
N GLN A 366 24.82 0.99 6.19
CA GLN A 366 24.25 -0.29 5.78
C GLN A 366 22.73 -0.17 5.70
N GLN A 367 22.16 -0.42 4.53
CA GLN A 367 20.72 -0.31 4.29
C GLN A 367 20.16 -1.60 3.65
N PRO A 368 18.96 -2.08 4.05
CA PRO A 368 18.10 -1.55 5.10
C PRO A 368 18.77 -1.53 6.49
N TYR A 369 18.49 -0.49 7.27
CA TYR A 369 19.01 -0.36 8.62
C TYR A 369 18.42 -1.46 9.52
N SER A 370 19.28 -2.17 10.26
CA SER A 370 18.90 -3.37 11.01
C SER A 370 18.46 -3.13 12.45
N ASP A 371 18.74 -1.95 13.01
CA ASP A 371 18.34 -1.63 14.38
C ASP A 371 17.07 -0.75 14.36
N GLU A 372 15.92 -1.39 14.52
CA GLU A 372 14.61 -0.70 14.51
C GLU A 372 14.50 0.36 15.63
N SER A 373 15.24 0.21 16.74
CA SER A 373 15.23 1.20 17.82
C SER A 373 15.83 2.55 17.41
N GLY A 374 16.61 2.57 16.32
CA GLY A 374 17.15 3.79 15.72
C GLY A 374 16.16 4.52 14.81
N PHE A 375 15.04 3.90 14.40
CA PHE A 375 14.07 4.58 13.53
C PHE A 375 13.49 5.81 14.21
N TYR A 376 13.47 6.93 13.50
CA TYR A 376 12.95 8.22 13.98
C TYR A 376 13.67 8.75 15.24
N SER A 377 14.89 8.28 15.52
CA SER A 377 15.68 8.70 16.69
C SER A 377 16.42 10.03 16.52
N SER A 378 16.35 10.63 15.32
CA SER A 378 17.00 11.90 15.00
C SER A 378 16.06 12.80 14.19
N SER A 379 16.36 14.10 14.15
CA SER A 379 15.65 15.06 13.30
C SER A 379 16.53 15.44 12.11
N PRO A 380 15.94 15.62 10.91
CA PRO A 380 14.53 15.41 10.55
C PRO A 380 14.14 13.93 10.48
N ALA A 381 12.86 13.65 10.72
CA ALA A 381 12.22 12.34 10.56
C ALA A 381 10.76 12.48 10.07
N ASN A 382 10.17 11.41 9.55
CA ASN A 382 8.72 11.35 9.29
C ASN A 382 7.96 11.10 10.59
N TRP A 383 7.65 12.19 11.32
CA TRP A 383 6.97 12.13 12.62
C TRP A 383 5.53 11.61 12.55
N TYR A 384 4.83 11.83 11.43
CA TYR A 384 3.54 11.18 11.19
C TYR A 384 3.69 9.65 11.24
N SER A 385 4.64 9.10 10.50
CA SER A 385 4.89 7.65 10.48
C SER A 385 5.31 7.13 11.85
N HIS A 386 6.20 7.84 12.55
CA HIS A 386 6.59 7.48 13.91
C HIS A 386 5.38 7.34 14.86
N TYR A 387 4.49 8.34 14.88
CA TYR A 387 3.35 8.34 15.79
C TYR A 387 2.24 7.36 15.38
N VAL A 388 2.03 7.12 14.08
CA VAL A 388 1.11 6.06 13.64
C VAL A 388 1.61 4.70 14.16
N HIS A 389 2.88 4.38 13.96
CA HIS A 389 3.48 3.13 14.49
C HIS A 389 3.44 3.04 16.02
N ALA A 390 3.61 4.15 16.74
CA ALA A 390 3.51 4.16 18.20
C ALA A 390 2.09 3.85 18.71
N HIS A 391 1.07 4.00 17.85
CA HIS A 391 -0.34 3.69 18.15
C HIS A 391 -0.86 2.44 17.45
N GLU A 392 -0.01 1.77 16.66
CA GLU A 392 -0.26 0.43 16.13
C GLU A 392 -0.12 -0.61 17.24
N MET A 393 -1.13 -1.45 17.41
CA MET A 393 -1.20 -2.38 18.54
C MET A 393 -0.22 -3.56 18.42
N ASP A 394 0.17 -3.90 17.19
CA ASP A 394 1.18 -4.91 16.89
C ASP A 394 2.37 -4.34 16.10
N GLY A 395 2.48 -3.01 16.02
CA GLY A 395 3.54 -2.29 15.30
C GLY A 395 3.52 -2.50 13.79
N LYS A 396 2.37 -2.90 13.21
CA LYS A 396 2.25 -3.21 11.78
C LYS A 396 1.29 -2.28 11.05
N GLY A 397 1.73 -1.73 9.94
CA GLY A 397 0.91 -0.97 9.01
C GLY A 397 1.76 -0.11 8.09
N TYR A 398 1.25 0.18 6.89
CA TYR A 398 1.93 1.10 5.98
C TYR A 398 1.67 2.55 6.39
N ALA A 399 2.64 3.20 7.04
CA ALA A 399 2.57 4.64 7.33
C ALA A 399 3.31 5.50 6.30
N PHE A 400 4.14 4.88 5.46
CA PHE A 400 4.66 5.42 4.20
C PHE A 400 4.79 4.29 3.16
N SER A 401 5.10 4.61 1.91
CA SER A 401 5.11 3.74 0.72
C SER A 401 5.89 2.43 0.82
N TYR A 402 7.06 2.51 1.45
CA TYR A 402 8.07 1.46 1.49
C TYR A 402 8.35 1.06 2.94
N ASP A 403 7.33 1.12 3.78
CA ASP A 403 7.41 0.70 5.19
C ASP A 403 7.66 -0.82 5.34
N ASP A 404 7.43 -1.58 4.27
CA ASP A 404 7.78 -2.99 4.13
C ASP A 404 9.29 -3.26 4.06
N VAL A 405 10.11 -2.24 3.82
CA VAL A 405 11.57 -2.41 3.76
C VAL A 405 12.12 -2.67 5.16
N THR A 406 12.54 -3.90 5.41
CA THR A 406 13.22 -4.31 6.66
C THR A 406 14.50 -5.07 6.35
N ALA A 407 15.40 -5.17 7.34
CA ALA A 407 16.62 -5.95 7.19
C ALA A 407 16.32 -7.45 7.02
N ASP A 408 17.28 -8.22 6.51
CA ASP A 408 17.09 -9.65 6.28
C ASP A 408 16.74 -10.38 7.60
N ASN A 409 15.70 -11.21 7.54
CA ASN A 409 15.15 -11.98 8.67
C ASN A 409 14.40 -11.17 9.74
N GLU A 410 14.19 -9.87 9.52
CA GLU A 410 13.29 -9.08 10.36
C GLU A 410 11.83 -9.28 9.96
N ALA A 411 10.92 -9.04 10.90
CA ALA A 411 9.49 -9.13 10.66
C ALA A 411 9.06 -8.08 9.61
N ASN A 412 8.13 -8.45 8.74
CA ASN A 412 7.52 -7.48 7.83
C ASN A 412 6.54 -6.59 8.63
N LEU A 413 6.84 -5.29 8.70
CA LEU A 413 6.06 -4.29 9.43
C LEU A 413 4.88 -3.72 8.62
N SER A 414 4.69 -4.12 7.36
CA SER A 414 3.63 -3.57 6.51
C SER A 414 2.21 -4.05 6.85
N GLY A 415 2.08 -5.17 7.55
CA GLY A 415 0.76 -5.76 7.84
C GLY A 415 0.06 -6.41 6.63
N LEU A 416 0.80 -6.84 5.61
CA LEU A 416 0.24 -7.63 4.51
C LEU A 416 -0.17 -9.04 4.99
N LEU A 417 -1.44 -9.42 4.80
CA LEU A 417 -1.90 -10.79 4.94
C LEU A 417 -2.14 -11.40 3.56
N ALA A 418 -1.72 -12.65 3.36
CA ALA A 418 -1.93 -13.34 2.10
C ALA A 418 -2.19 -14.83 2.30
N ASP A 419 -3.08 -15.40 1.48
CA ASP A 419 -3.35 -16.84 1.49
C ASP A 419 -3.76 -17.32 0.08
N PRO A 420 -3.21 -18.43 -0.44
CA PRO A 420 -3.62 -18.98 -1.73
C PRO A 420 -5.03 -19.57 -1.74
N ASN A 421 -5.59 -19.89 -0.56
CA ASN A 421 -6.92 -20.49 -0.39
C ASN A 421 -7.67 -19.81 0.77
N PRO A 422 -8.08 -18.53 0.59
CA PRO A 422 -8.77 -17.79 1.64
C PRO A 422 -10.18 -18.34 1.87
N GLN A 423 -10.61 -18.35 3.12
CA GLN A 423 -11.94 -18.79 3.53
C GLN A 423 -12.77 -17.60 4.02
N VAL A 424 -12.22 -16.85 4.97
CA VAL A 424 -12.90 -15.71 5.60
C VAL A 424 -11.93 -14.55 5.77
N LEU A 425 -12.34 -13.36 5.35
CA LEU A 425 -11.71 -12.10 5.71
C LEU A 425 -12.60 -11.39 6.73
N ALA A 426 -12.14 -11.28 7.97
CA ALA A 426 -12.79 -10.49 8.99
C ALA A 426 -12.17 -9.09 9.05
N VAL A 427 -13.02 -8.06 9.16
CA VAL A 427 -12.59 -6.67 9.33
C VAL A 427 -13.30 -6.10 10.55
N THR A 428 -12.53 -5.59 11.50
CA THR A 428 -13.04 -4.97 12.72
C THR A 428 -12.94 -3.46 12.62
N VAL A 429 -14.03 -2.76 12.91
CA VAL A 429 -14.13 -1.29 12.88
C VAL A 429 -14.11 -0.74 14.30
N GLY A 430 -13.35 0.32 14.57
CA GLY A 430 -13.26 0.97 15.89
C GLY A 430 -12.10 0.47 16.76
N GLY A 431 -11.06 -0.10 16.16
CA GLY A 431 -9.88 -0.64 16.85
C GLY A 431 -10.11 -2.03 17.41
N PRO A 432 -9.07 -2.71 17.93
CA PRO A 432 -9.23 -4.07 18.44
C PRO A 432 -10.24 -4.09 19.58
N MET A 433 -11.10 -5.12 19.59
CA MET A 433 -11.86 -5.43 20.79
C MET A 433 -10.84 -5.67 21.90
N SER A 434 -10.98 -4.96 23.03
CA SER A 434 -10.24 -5.33 24.22
C SER A 434 -10.57 -6.80 24.47
N LEU A 435 -9.59 -7.69 24.27
CA LEU A 435 -9.72 -9.09 24.61
C LEU A 435 -9.79 -9.11 26.14
N THR A 436 -10.96 -8.83 26.72
CA THR A 436 -11.27 -9.37 28.03
C THR A 436 -11.10 -10.85 27.86
N SER A 437 -10.04 -11.40 28.45
CA SER A 437 -9.71 -12.80 28.37
C SER A 437 -10.96 -13.57 28.75
N ALA A 438 -11.65 -14.12 27.75
CA ALA A 438 -12.63 -15.15 27.99
C ALA A 438 -11.79 -16.34 28.44
N THR A 439 -11.51 -16.41 29.74
CA THR A 439 -11.03 -17.62 30.39
C THR A 439 -11.94 -18.73 29.91
N ALA A 440 -11.37 -19.67 29.17
CA ALA A 440 -12.04 -20.89 28.76
C ALA A 440 -12.61 -21.54 30.02
N ALA A 441 -13.90 -21.35 30.27
CA ALA A 441 -14.61 -22.04 31.32
C ALA A 441 -14.74 -23.49 30.86
N HIS A 442 -13.82 -24.31 31.35
CA HIS A 442 -13.93 -25.76 31.32
C HIS A 442 -15.24 -26.13 32.06
N PRO A 443 -16.09 -27.04 31.54
CA PRO A 443 -17.31 -27.42 32.23
C PRO A 443 -16.94 -28.23 33.48
N ALA A 444 -17.01 -27.58 34.64
CA ALA A 444 -16.82 -28.24 35.92
C ALA A 444 -18.03 -29.14 36.22
N SER A 445 -17.71 -30.43 36.38
CA SER A 445 -18.55 -31.47 36.97
C SER A 445 -19.27 -30.97 38.23
N THR A 446 -20.56 -31.25 38.29
CA THR A 446 -21.44 -31.03 39.43
C THR A 446 -20.99 -31.83 40.65
N SER A 447 -20.78 -31.14 41.78
CA SER A 447 -20.93 -31.75 43.11
C SER A 447 -21.57 -30.74 44.07
N LYS A 448 -22.50 -31.26 44.89
CA LYS A 448 -23.38 -30.54 45.82
C LYS A 448 -22.67 -30.18 47.13
N GLY A 449 -23.16 -29.10 47.75
CA GLY A 449 -22.91 -28.68 49.15
C GLY A 449 -22.24 -27.31 49.17
N GLY A 450 -22.70 -26.26 49.85
CA GLY A 450 -23.64 -26.12 50.96
C GLY A 450 -23.07 -25.07 51.93
N ALA A 451 -23.64 -23.86 51.90
CA ALA A 451 -23.69 -22.83 52.96
C ALA A 451 -22.45 -21.99 53.39
N ALA A 452 -22.61 -20.67 53.19
CA ALA A 452 -22.63 -19.57 54.20
C ALA A 452 -21.40 -18.67 54.53
N ALA A 453 -21.76 -17.36 54.63
CA ALA A 453 -21.19 -16.20 55.38
C ALA A 453 -19.92 -15.49 54.83
N ALA A 454 -20.00 -14.23 54.38
CA ALA A 454 -19.93 -12.93 55.11
C ALA A 454 -18.51 -12.63 55.66
N ALA A 455 -17.92 -11.44 55.68
CA ALA A 455 -18.11 -10.09 55.12
C ALA A 455 -16.80 -9.31 55.41
N THR A 456 -16.62 -8.17 54.72
CA THR A 456 -15.94 -6.92 55.16
C THR A 456 -14.40 -6.75 55.26
N THR A 457 -13.96 -5.70 54.54
CA THR A 457 -13.09 -4.56 54.93
C THR A 457 -11.55 -4.55 54.75
N ASN A 458 -11.14 -3.47 54.06
CA ASN A 458 -10.09 -2.48 54.35
C ASN A 458 -8.71 -2.49 53.64
N LYS A 459 -8.52 -1.38 52.88
CA LYS A 459 -7.34 -0.52 52.64
C LYS A 459 -6.08 -0.82 53.47
N SER A 460 -4.90 -0.80 52.81
CA SER A 460 -3.97 0.38 52.79
C SER A 460 -2.59 0.05 52.19
N SER A 461 -2.11 0.96 51.32
CA SER A 461 -0.73 1.44 51.10
C SER A 461 0.48 0.73 51.74
N ALA A 462 1.52 0.45 50.95
CA ALA A 462 2.90 0.97 51.09
C ALA A 462 3.87 0.40 50.04
N LYS A 463 4.90 1.20 49.71
CA LYS A 463 6.08 0.98 48.86
C LYS A 463 7.32 1.35 49.74
N PRO A 464 8.60 1.15 49.36
CA PRO A 464 9.40 0.07 48.73
C PRO A 464 10.41 -0.54 49.77
N PRO A 465 11.53 -1.24 49.43
CA PRO A 465 12.74 -0.70 48.75
C PRO A 465 13.40 -1.66 47.74
N ALA A 466 14.48 -1.15 47.11
CA ALA A 466 15.28 -1.75 46.04
C ALA A 466 16.59 -2.44 46.52
N SER A 467 17.29 -3.02 45.54
CA SER A 467 18.64 -3.66 45.50
C SER A 467 18.59 -5.19 45.54
N SER A 468 19.40 -5.99 44.82
CA SER A 468 20.68 -5.80 44.14
C SER A 468 20.95 -6.96 43.15
N SER A 469 21.94 -6.75 42.27
CA SER A 469 22.62 -7.66 41.34
C SER A 469 22.87 -9.13 41.77
N ALA A 470 22.83 -10.05 40.78
CA ALA A 470 23.84 -11.10 40.61
C ALA A 470 23.75 -11.75 39.21
N ALA A 471 24.89 -11.78 38.51
CA ALA A 471 25.12 -12.54 37.29
C ALA A 471 25.51 -13.99 37.62
N VAL A 472 25.07 -14.97 36.82
CA VAL A 472 25.64 -16.33 36.81
C VAL A 472 25.74 -16.90 35.38
N ALA A 473 27.00 -17.11 35.01
CA ALA A 473 27.64 -18.08 34.11
C ALA A 473 26.85 -18.91 33.07
N LYS A 474 27.38 -18.80 31.84
CA LYS A 474 27.29 -19.72 30.69
C LYS A 474 28.18 -20.97 30.91
N PRO A 475 27.81 -22.14 30.35
CA PRO A 475 28.79 -23.11 29.89
C PRO A 475 28.68 -23.40 28.38
N ALA A 476 29.83 -23.62 27.75
CA ALA A 476 30.01 -24.22 26.42
C ALA A 476 31.37 -24.97 26.46
N PRO A 477 31.73 -25.85 25.51
CA PRO A 477 30.94 -26.58 24.50
C PRO A 477 31.23 -28.11 24.50
N THR A 478 30.42 -28.89 23.80
CA THR A 478 30.82 -30.23 23.34
C THR A 478 30.61 -30.35 21.83
N THR A 479 31.71 -30.62 21.13
CA THR A 479 31.84 -30.80 19.69
C THR A 479 31.32 -32.15 19.21
N THR A 480 30.47 -32.15 18.19
CA THR A 480 30.31 -33.30 17.28
C THR A 480 30.25 -32.78 15.85
N THR A 481 31.28 -33.11 15.07
CA THR A 481 31.40 -32.83 13.64
C THR A 481 30.53 -33.78 12.81
N SER A 482 29.67 -33.24 11.96
CA SER A 482 29.18 -33.94 10.76
C SER A 482 29.18 -32.98 9.57
N SER A 483 30.04 -33.26 8.60
CA SER A 483 30.13 -32.56 7.32
C SER A 483 28.90 -32.85 6.46
N SER A 484 28.17 -31.82 6.04
CA SER A 484 27.20 -31.89 4.94
C SER A 484 27.60 -30.91 3.83
N ALA A 485 27.61 -31.42 2.60
CA ALA A 485 27.95 -30.74 1.36
C ALA A 485 26.96 -29.58 1.05
N PRO A 486 27.35 -28.58 0.22
CA PRO A 486 26.58 -27.34 0.08
C PRO A 486 25.22 -27.56 -0.58
N ASN A 487 24.15 -27.10 0.10
CA ASN A 487 22.80 -27.06 -0.44
C ASN A 487 22.73 -26.07 -1.62
N LYS A 488 22.11 -26.51 -2.72
CA LYS A 488 21.81 -25.70 -3.90
C LYS A 488 20.96 -24.48 -3.53
N ALA A 489 21.27 -23.35 -4.15
CA ALA A 489 20.66 -22.04 -3.95
C ALA A 489 19.12 -22.09 -3.94
N ALA A 490 18.52 -21.49 -2.90
CA ALA A 490 17.10 -21.16 -2.87
C ALA A 490 16.79 -20.17 -4.00
N GLN A 491 15.76 -20.45 -4.80
CA GLN A 491 15.22 -19.47 -5.75
C GLN A 491 14.39 -18.45 -4.95
N LYS A 492 14.97 -17.26 -4.75
CA LYS A 492 14.23 -16.08 -4.29
C LYS A 492 13.44 -15.53 -5.48
N THR A 493 12.13 -15.46 -5.35
CA THR A 493 11.27 -14.79 -6.33
C THR A 493 10.89 -13.44 -5.75
N VAL A 494 11.29 -12.36 -6.41
CA VAL A 494 10.86 -11.00 -6.06
C VAL A 494 9.51 -10.78 -6.72
N THR A 495 8.45 -10.58 -5.93
CA THR A 495 7.14 -10.21 -6.47
C THR A 495 6.92 -8.73 -6.21
N VAL A 496 6.90 -7.97 -7.29
CA VAL A 496 6.64 -6.53 -7.26
C VAL A 496 5.13 -6.35 -7.32
N TYR A 497 4.53 -5.73 -6.30
CA TYR A 497 3.16 -5.24 -6.35
C TYR A 497 3.25 -3.74 -6.45
N LYS A 498 2.98 -3.20 -7.65
CA LYS A 498 2.79 -1.77 -7.78
C LYS A 498 1.36 -1.51 -7.33
N SER A 499 1.18 -0.80 -6.23
CA SER A 499 -0.06 -0.08 -5.92
C SER A 499 0.11 1.34 -6.48
N TYR A 500 -1.00 2.04 -6.68
CA TYR A 500 -1.01 3.26 -7.51
C TYR A 500 -0.24 4.46 -6.98
N ARG A 501 0.30 4.36 -5.77
CA ARG A 501 1.27 5.31 -5.26
C ARG A 501 2.59 4.66 -4.85
N TYR A 502 2.65 3.33 -4.64
CA TYR A 502 3.75 2.68 -3.93
C TYR A 502 4.13 1.36 -4.58
N VAL A 503 5.43 1.05 -4.61
CA VAL A 503 5.92 -0.22 -5.13
C VAL A 503 6.21 -1.15 -3.95
N THR A 504 5.23 -1.92 -3.49
CA THR A 504 5.54 -2.96 -2.49
C THR A 504 6.44 -4.02 -3.13
N VAL A 505 7.62 -4.25 -2.54
CA VAL A 505 8.56 -5.28 -3.00
C VAL A 505 8.53 -6.41 -1.97
N SER A 506 7.63 -7.37 -2.17
CA SER A 506 7.57 -8.55 -1.32
C SER A 506 8.60 -9.58 -1.78
N VAL A 507 9.55 -9.93 -0.90
CA VAL A 507 10.46 -11.07 -1.12
C VAL A 507 9.90 -12.29 -0.40
N SER A 508 9.36 -13.24 -1.15
CA SER A 508 8.93 -14.53 -0.60
C SER A 508 10.06 -15.54 -0.69
N VAL A 509 10.45 -16.13 0.44
CA VAL A 509 11.38 -17.26 0.49
C VAL A 509 10.59 -18.55 0.59
N THR A 510 10.51 -19.31 -0.50
CA THR A 510 9.90 -20.64 -0.49
C THR A 510 10.94 -21.68 -0.04
N HIS A 511 10.75 -22.28 1.13
CA HIS A 511 11.53 -23.43 1.56
C HIS A 511 10.91 -24.73 1.03
N THR A 512 11.56 -25.36 0.05
CA THR A 512 11.22 -26.75 -0.32
C THR A 512 11.91 -27.69 0.66
N VAL A 513 11.16 -28.19 1.65
CA VAL A 513 11.65 -29.26 2.53
C VAL A 513 11.43 -30.60 1.82
N THR A 514 12.49 -31.16 1.25
CA THR A 514 12.48 -32.54 0.78
C THR A 514 12.74 -33.46 1.97
N VAL A 515 11.69 -34.11 2.48
CA VAL A 515 11.83 -35.13 3.52
C VAL A 515 12.24 -36.46 2.85
N PRO A 516 13.38 -37.10 3.21
CA PRO A 516 13.72 -38.43 2.73
C PRO A 516 12.77 -39.46 3.33
N GLY A 517 12.19 -40.31 2.47
CA GLY A 517 11.09 -41.20 2.83
C GLY A 517 11.46 -42.39 3.73
N THR A 518 10.40 -42.96 4.31
CA THR A 518 10.37 -44.34 4.83
C THR A 518 9.13 -45.07 4.30
N CYS A 519 9.32 -46.36 4.00
CA CYS A 519 8.51 -47.23 3.16
C CYS A 519 7.18 -47.79 3.75
N ALA A 520 6.40 -48.39 2.83
CA ALA A 520 5.28 -49.35 2.94
C ALA A 520 3.87 -48.74 3.13
N ASN A 521 2.79 -49.15 2.44
CA ASN A 521 2.46 -50.41 1.78
C ASN A 521 1.46 -50.22 0.61
N THR A 522 1.52 -51.15 -0.35
CA THR A 522 0.72 -51.29 -1.58
C THR A 522 -0.80 -51.48 -1.40
N LYS A 523 -1.59 -50.89 -2.32
CA LYS A 523 -2.70 -51.59 -3.00
C LYS A 523 -2.96 -50.99 -4.39
N LYS A 524 -2.83 -51.84 -5.42
CA LYS A 524 -3.11 -51.58 -6.84
C LYS A 524 -4.62 -51.66 -7.11
N ILE A 525 -5.16 -50.72 -7.89
CA ILE A 525 -6.29 -50.98 -8.81
C ILE A 525 -5.87 -50.49 -10.19
N LYS A 526 -6.10 -51.35 -11.18
CA LYS A 526 -5.57 -51.31 -12.55
C LYS A 526 -6.75 -51.07 -13.48
N THR A 527 -6.65 -50.11 -14.39
CA THR A 527 -7.43 -50.09 -15.64
C THR A 527 -6.53 -49.64 -16.80
N THR A 528 -6.50 -50.51 -17.80
CA THR A 528 -5.65 -50.60 -19.01
C THR A 528 -6.16 -49.68 -20.13
N ALA A 529 -5.30 -48.83 -20.74
CA ALA A 529 -4.57 -49.00 -22.02
C ALA A 529 -5.38 -48.53 -23.27
N PRO A 530 -4.77 -48.25 -24.46
CA PRO A 530 -3.36 -48.35 -24.85
C PRO A 530 -2.79 -47.11 -25.60
N ALA A 531 -1.47 -47.15 -25.83
CA ALA A 531 -0.71 -46.28 -26.73
C ALA A 531 0.02 -47.14 -27.77
N VAL A 532 0.08 -46.75 -29.05
CA VAL A 532 1.15 -47.14 -30.00
C VAL A 532 1.41 -46.05 -31.05
N LYS A 533 2.68 -45.90 -31.38
CA LYS A 533 3.39 -44.91 -32.20
C LYS A 533 3.43 -45.22 -33.72
N LYS A 534 3.71 -44.14 -34.48
CA LYS A 534 4.58 -43.99 -35.68
C LYS A 534 4.25 -44.73 -37.00
N GLY A 535 4.20 -43.95 -38.09
CA GLY A 535 4.44 -44.43 -39.47
C GLY A 535 4.30 -43.32 -40.52
N VAL A 536 5.38 -43.02 -41.23
CA VAL A 536 5.46 -42.12 -42.40
C VAL A 536 5.13 -42.91 -43.67
N VAL A 537 4.50 -42.29 -44.69
CA VAL A 537 4.87 -42.33 -46.14
C VAL A 537 3.74 -41.78 -47.03
N LYS A 538 4.20 -41.06 -48.07
CA LYS A 538 3.50 -40.36 -49.16
C LYS A 538 2.66 -41.26 -50.08
N THR A 539 1.61 -40.69 -50.68
CA THR A 539 1.20 -41.01 -52.07
C THR A 539 0.53 -39.82 -52.76
N LYS A 540 0.85 -39.68 -54.06
CA LYS A 540 0.42 -38.64 -55.00
C LYS A 540 -0.91 -39.02 -55.69
N LYS A 541 -1.68 -37.97 -56.01
CA LYS A 541 -2.57 -37.72 -57.18
C LYS A 541 -3.14 -38.91 -57.99
N LYS A 542 -4.47 -38.87 -58.19
CA LYS A 542 -5.08 -39.01 -59.53
C LYS A 542 -6.39 -38.20 -59.63
N HIS A 543 -6.55 -37.57 -60.78
CA HIS A 543 -7.67 -36.72 -61.25
C HIS A 543 -8.72 -37.55 -62.00
N THR A 544 -10.01 -37.18 -61.88
CA THR A 544 -11.11 -37.09 -62.89
C THR A 544 -12.46 -37.03 -62.15
N THR A 545 -13.58 -36.42 -62.56
CA THR A 545 -13.98 -35.41 -63.55
C THR A 545 -15.40 -34.92 -63.14
N THR A 546 -15.60 -33.60 -63.23
CA THR A 546 -16.81 -32.78 -63.46
C THR A 546 -18.23 -33.30 -63.15
N THR A 547 -19.00 -32.54 -62.35
CA THR A 547 -20.38 -32.06 -62.66
C THR A 547 -20.70 -30.78 -61.87
N THR A 548 -21.34 -29.84 -62.55
CA THR A 548 -21.59 -28.43 -62.23
C THR A 548 -22.64 -28.20 -61.11
N THR A 549 -22.38 -27.27 -60.18
CA THR A 549 -23.45 -26.50 -59.52
C THR A 549 -22.94 -25.11 -59.12
N THR A 550 -23.54 -24.07 -59.69
CA THR A 550 -23.31 -22.66 -59.35
C THR A 550 -23.77 -22.38 -57.92
N LYS A 551 -22.86 -21.97 -57.02
CA LYS A 551 -23.18 -21.33 -55.74
C LYS A 551 -22.31 -20.08 -55.55
N ARG A 552 -22.98 -18.93 -55.39
CA ARG A 552 -22.40 -17.66 -54.92
C ARG A 552 -21.54 -17.92 -53.68
N HIS A 553 -20.27 -17.52 -53.73
CA HIS A 553 -19.44 -17.44 -52.54
C HIS A 553 -19.84 -16.21 -51.72
N VAL A 554 -20.54 -16.47 -50.61
CA VAL A 554 -20.55 -15.57 -49.45
C VAL A 554 -19.19 -15.72 -48.79
N ALA A 555 -18.43 -14.62 -48.67
CA ALA A 555 -17.17 -14.61 -47.94
C ALA A 555 -17.44 -15.01 -46.48
N THR A 556 -16.67 -15.97 -45.98
CA THR A 556 -16.73 -16.44 -44.59
C THR A 556 -16.40 -15.29 -43.61
N PRO A 557 -17.02 -15.23 -42.41
CA PRO A 557 -16.81 -14.15 -41.43
C PRO A 557 -15.33 -13.90 -41.06
N ALA A 558 -14.49 -14.93 -41.17
CA ALA A 558 -13.06 -14.84 -40.89
C ALA A 558 -12.26 -14.03 -41.93
N ALA A 559 -12.72 -13.93 -43.18
CA ALA A 559 -12.04 -13.15 -44.22
C ALA A 559 -12.40 -11.66 -44.14
N ALA A 560 -13.65 -11.34 -43.79
CA ALA A 560 -14.09 -9.97 -43.53
C ALA A 560 -13.42 -9.38 -42.28
N ALA A 561 -13.34 -10.15 -41.18
CA ALA A 561 -12.67 -9.73 -39.95
C ALA A 561 -11.17 -9.46 -40.13
N LYS A 562 -10.49 -10.24 -40.98
CA LYS A 562 -9.07 -9.99 -41.31
C LYS A 562 -8.87 -8.73 -42.13
N LYS A 563 -9.79 -8.42 -43.07
CA LYS A 563 -9.72 -7.20 -43.87
C LYS A 563 -9.96 -5.96 -43.01
N GLU A 564 -10.95 -6.02 -42.11
CA GLU A 564 -11.26 -4.93 -41.17
C GLU A 564 -10.12 -4.69 -40.15
N ALA A 565 -9.43 -5.75 -39.71
CA ALA A 565 -8.27 -5.62 -38.82
C ALA A 565 -7.06 -4.97 -39.50
N VAL A 566 -6.84 -5.23 -40.80
CA VAL A 566 -5.77 -4.60 -41.57
C VAL A 566 -6.08 -3.13 -41.83
N GLU A 567 -7.32 -2.81 -42.22
CA GLU A 567 -7.74 -1.41 -42.44
C GLU A 567 -7.70 -0.57 -41.15
N LYS A 568 -8.04 -1.16 -39.99
CA LYS A 568 -7.88 -0.50 -38.68
C LYS A 568 -6.42 -0.23 -38.32
N LYS A 569 -5.53 -1.19 -38.61
CA LYS A 569 -4.10 -1.04 -38.34
C LYS A 569 -3.45 0.05 -39.22
N GLU A 570 -3.80 0.09 -40.50
CA GLU A 570 -3.33 1.15 -41.40
C GLU A 570 -3.84 2.54 -41.00
N ALA A 571 -5.08 2.64 -40.50
CA ALA A 571 -5.62 3.90 -39.98
C ALA A 571 -4.92 4.36 -38.69
N GLU A 572 -4.56 3.44 -37.81
CA GLU A 572 -3.86 3.73 -36.55
C GLU A 572 -2.41 4.19 -36.80
N GLU A 573 -1.69 3.51 -37.71
CA GLU A 573 -0.33 3.91 -38.13
C GLU A 573 -0.33 5.30 -38.80
N LYS A 574 -1.37 5.61 -39.59
CA LYS A 574 -1.52 6.94 -40.21
C LYS A 574 -1.79 8.04 -39.19
N LYS A 575 -2.61 7.76 -38.16
CA LYS A 575 -2.90 8.70 -37.07
C LYS A 575 -1.67 8.94 -36.18
N GLU A 576 -0.87 7.91 -35.93
CA GLU A 576 0.38 8.05 -35.18
C GLU A 576 1.42 8.89 -35.94
N ALA A 577 1.48 8.75 -37.28
CA ALA A 577 2.35 9.56 -38.12
C ALA A 577 1.93 11.05 -38.15
N GLU A 578 0.63 11.34 -38.07
CA GLU A 578 0.10 12.71 -38.02
C GLU A 578 0.40 13.38 -36.68
N LEU A 579 0.19 12.67 -35.56
CA LEU A 579 0.55 13.15 -34.21
C LEU A 579 2.05 13.44 -34.06
N LYS A 580 2.91 12.62 -34.69
CA LYS A 580 4.36 12.86 -34.70
C LYS A 580 4.73 14.13 -35.47
N LYS A 581 4.03 14.45 -36.56
CA LYS A 581 4.24 15.70 -37.31
C LYS A 581 3.79 16.92 -36.52
N GLU A 582 2.63 16.86 -35.86
CA GLU A 582 2.14 17.95 -35.01
C GLU A 582 3.08 18.24 -33.84
N ALA A 583 3.58 17.18 -33.16
CA ALA A 583 4.54 17.32 -32.07
C ALA A 583 5.88 17.92 -32.53
N GLU A 584 6.32 17.63 -33.76
CA GLU A 584 7.54 18.22 -34.31
C GLU A 584 7.35 19.71 -34.68
N GLU A 585 6.15 20.07 -35.16
CA GLU A 585 5.79 21.47 -35.44
C GLU A 585 5.69 22.30 -34.15
N GLU A 586 5.13 21.73 -33.07
CA GLU A 586 5.06 22.36 -31.76
C GLU A 586 6.45 22.56 -31.12
N LYS A 587 7.36 21.60 -31.30
CA LYS A 587 8.77 21.76 -30.91
C LYS A 587 9.44 22.90 -31.68
N LYS A 588 9.17 23.06 -32.98
CA LYS A 588 9.71 24.18 -33.79
C LYS A 588 9.16 25.53 -33.31
N LYS A 589 7.87 25.62 -32.95
CA LYS A 589 7.25 26.83 -32.37
C LYS A 589 7.86 27.19 -31.01
N THR A 590 8.13 26.19 -30.16
CA THR A 590 8.73 26.38 -28.82
C THR A 590 10.19 26.86 -28.90
N VAL A 591 10.98 26.36 -29.86
CA VAL A 591 12.36 26.81 -30.10
C VAL A 591 12.39 28.25 -30.62
N HIS A 592 11.41 28.63 -31.46
CA HIS A 592 11.27 30.00 -31.95
C HIS A 592 10.89 30.98 -30.81
N ALA A 593 9.97 30.60 -29.93
CA ALA A 593 9.60 31.40 -28.76
C ALA A 593 10.78 31.62 -27.77
N ARG A 594 11.62 30.61 -27.57
CA ARG A 594 12.85 30.73 -26.75
C ARG A 594 13.90 31.67 -27.37
N HIS A 595 14.01 31.73 -28.70
CA HIS A 595 14.91 32.66 -29.37
C HIS A 595 14.42 34.12 -29.31
N VAL A 596 13.10 34.35 -29.32
CA VAL A 596 12.51 35.69 -29.17
C VAL A 596 12.64 36.21 -27.74
N HIS A 597 12.56 35.34 -26.72
CA HIS A 597 12.81 35.74 -25.32
C HIS A 597 14.28 36.05 -25.03
N LYS A 598 15.23 35.33 -25.64
CA LYS A 598 16.67 35.57 -25.42
C LYS A 598 17.17 36.89 -26.05
N ARG A 599 16.45 37.46 -27.02
CA ARG A 599 16.75 38.78 -27.60
C ARG A 599 16.12 39.95 -26.83
N ARG A 600 15.16 39.71 -25.93
CA ARG A 600 14.54 40.76 -25.09
C ARG A 600 15.21 40.97 -23.73
N GLY A 601 16.05 40.04 -23.27
CA GLY A 601 16.81 40.14 -22.01
C GLY A 601 18.17 40.84 -22.10
N LEU A 602 18.43 41.60 -23.18
CA LEU A 602 19.70 42.34 -23.38
C LEU A 602 19.53 43.87 -23.38
N PHE A 603 18.34 44.34 -23.02
CA PHE A 603 18.07 45.72 -22.64
C PHE A 603 17.07 45.68 -21.48
N PHE A 604 17.58 45.52 -20.25
CA PHE A 604 17.07 46.09 -19.00
C PHE A 604 18.08 45.83 -17.89
#